data_AF-A0A835M7V7-F1
#
_entry.id   AF-A0A835M7V7-F1
#
_cell.length_a   1.000
_cell.length_b   1.000
_cell.length_c   1.000
_cell.angle_alpha   90.00
_cell.angle_beta   90.00
_cell.angle_gamma   90.00
#
_symmetry.space_group_name_H-M   'P 1'
#
loop_
_entity.id
_entity.type
_entity.pdbx_description
1 polymer ?
#
loop_
_entity_poly.entity_id
_entity_poly.type
_entity_poly.pdbx_seq_one_letter_code
_entity_poly.pdbx_strand_id
1 'polypeptide(L)'
;MDECLCSQEKRNLATYFVVLMNESRLLQILEAGKLNERKMEQVHGVAELAKRCLNLKSEQRPSMKEVAAELERLRGFERHQLVQKSSEKNMSVASEGVDAYDSPPAYDSHGDS
;
A
#
# COMPACT_ATOMS: atom_id res chain seq x y z
N MET A 1 5.87 -31.20 -15.53
CA MET A 1 6.11 -30.10 -14.58
C MET A 1 4.75 -29.79 -14.01
N ASP A 2 4.32 -30.61 -13.07
CA ASP A 2 3.03 -30.45 -12.40
C ASP A 2 3.35 -30.47 -10.91
N GLU A 3 3.66 -29.30 -10.36
CA GLU A 3 3.64 -29.16 -8.91
C GLU A 3 2.18 -29.31 -8.48
N CYS A 4 1.90 -30.40 -7.77
CA CYS A 4 0.58 -30.75 -7.29
C CYS A 4 0.10 -29.72 -6.25
N LEU A 5 -0.57 -28.67 -6.73
CA LEU A 5 -1.24 -27.62 -5.94
C LEU A 5 -2.53 -28.09 -5.26
N CYS A 6 -2.98 -29.33 -5.51
CA CYS A 6 -4.38 -29.77 -5.34
C CYS A 6 -4.87 -29.85 -3.87
N SER A 7 -4.06 -29.53 -2.87
CA SER A 7 -4.53 -29.36 -1.49
C SER A 7 -4.05 -28.09 -0.79
N GLN A 8 -3.26 -27.24 -1.46
CA GLN A 8 -2.70 -26.02 -0.87
C GLN A 8 -3.47 -24.75 -1.26
N GLU A 9 -4.25 -24.79 -2.36
CA GLU A 9 -5.02 -23.66 -2.90
C GLU A 9 -6.01 -23.02 -1.92
N LYS A 10 -6.31 -23.68 -0.79
CA LYS A 10 -7.26 -23.18 0.23
C LYS A 10 -6.73 -23.25 1.67
N ARG A 11 -5.43 -23.47 1.90
CA ARG A 11 -4.90 -23.62 3.28
C ARG A 11 -4.78 -22.29 4.03
N ASN A 12 -4.59 -21.18 3.33
CA ASN A 12 -4.52 -19.86 3.94
C ASN A 12 -4.92 -18.74 2.93
N LEU A 13 -5.26 -17.58 3.47
CA LEU A 13 -5.69 -16.41 2.68
C LEU A 13 -4.59 -15.88 1.75
N ALA A 14 -3.31 -15.98 2.13
CA ALA A 14 -2.21 -15.46 1.32
C ALA A 14 -2.03 -16.24 0.02
N THR A 15 -2.04 -17.58 0.09
CA THR A 15 -1.97 -18.45 -1.10
C THR A 15 -3.21 -18.25 -1.98
N TYR A 16 -4.40 -18.19 -1.37
CA TYR A 16 -5.64 -17.94 -2.09
C TYR A 16 -5.62 -16.59 -2.83
N PHE A 17 -5.14 -15.53 -2.16
CA PHE A 17 -4.97 -14.21 -2.75
C PHE A 17 -4.05 -14.24 -3.97
N VAL A 18 -2.87 -14.89 -3.87
CA VAL A 18 -1.92 -14.99 -4.99
C VAL A 18 -2.52 -15.73 -6.18
N VAL A 19 -3.27 -16.80 -5.96
CA VAL A 19 -4.00 -17.53 -7.03
C VAL A 19 -5.00 -16.59 -7.71
N LEU A 20 -5.84 -15.90 -6.96
CA LEU A 20 -6.81 -14.95 -7.54
C LEU A 20 -6.13 -13.82 -8.31
N MET A 21 -4.97 -13.33 -7.85
CA MET A 21 -4.18 -12.33 -8.58
C MET A 21 -3.61 -12.88 -9.89
N ASN A 22 -3.20 -14.15 -9.93
CA ASN A 22 -2.72 -14.80 -11.16
C ASN A 22 -3.84 -15.05 -12.16
N GLU A 23 -5.05 -15.31 -11.68
CA GLU A 23 -6.24 -15.53 -12.51
C GLU A 23 -6.98 -14.22 -12.85
N SER A 24 -6.44 -13.06 -12.49
CA SER A 24 -7.08 -11.74 -12.67
C SER A 24 -8.48 -11.64 -12.03
N ARG A 25 -8.69 -12.36 -10.92
CA ARG A 25 -9.95 -12.47 -10.18
C ARG A 25 -9.96 -11.65 -8.89
N LEU A 26 -9.15 -10.59 -8.80
CA LEU A 26 -9.07 -9.69 -7.64
C LEU A 26 -10.44 -9.14 -7.21
N LEU A 27 -11.35 -8.92 -8.16
CA LEU A 27 -12.69 -8.39 -7.85
C LEU A 27 -13.55 -9.34 -7.01
N GLN A 28 -13.20 -10.62 -6.91
CA GLN A 28 -13.96 -11.58 -6.11
C GLN A 28 -13.73 -11.41 -4.60
N ILE A 29 -12.62 -10.77 -4.20
CA ILE A 29 -12.36 -10.44 -2.79
C ILE A 29 -12.74 -9.01 -2.43
N LEU A 30 -13.04 -8.18 -3.42
CA LEU A 30 -13.41 -6.79 -3.23
C LEU A 30 -14.93 -6.65 -3.26
N GLU A 31 -15.48 -5.89 -2.32
CA GLU A 31 -16.88 -5.51 -2.38
C GLU A 31 -17.10 -4.51 -3.52
N ALA A 32 -17.53 -5.03 -4.67
CA ALA A 32 -17.66 -4.29 -5.94
C ALA A 32 -18.47 -2.98 -5.83
N GLY A 33 -19.34 -2.82 -4.83
CA GLY A 33 -20.13 -1.61 -4.62
C GLY A 33 -19.39 -0.43 -3.96
N LYS A 34 -18.15 -0.62 -3.48
CA LYS A 34 -17.41 0.42 -2.72
C LYS A 34 -16.30 1.12 -3.53
N LEU A 35 -16.00 0.63 -4.72
CA LEU A 35 -14.89 1.12 -5.54
C LEU A 35 -15.43 1.89 -6.75
N ASN A 36 -14.87 3.07 -7.00
CA ASN A 36 -15.00 3.75 -8.29
C ASN A 36 -13.76 3.40 -9.15
N GLU A 37 -13.81 3.70 -10.44
CA GLU A 37 -12.74 3.36 -11.40
C GLU A 37 -11.34 3.83 -10.93
N ARG A 38 -11.25 5.05 -10.39
CA ARG A 38 -9.99 5.58 -9.83
C ARG A 38 -9.47 4.78 -8.64
N LYS A 39 -10.34 4.42 -7.71
CA LYS A 39 -9.98 3.56 -6.57
C LYS A 39 -9.60 2.16 -7.02
N MET A 40 -10.18 1.67 -8.11
CA MET A 40 -9.89 0.35 -8.67
C MET A 40 -8.43 0.26 -9.15
N GLU A 41 -7.91 1.29 -9.83
CA GLU A 41 -6.50 1.36 -10.25
C GLU A 41 -5.54 1.35 -9.05
N GLN A 42 -5.84 2.14 -8.01
CA GLN A 42 -5.03 2.16 -6.78
C GLN A 42 -5.06 0.81 -6.07
N VAL A 43 -6.25 0.22 -5.91
CA VAL A 43 -6.43 -1.11 -5.29
C VAL A 43 -5.69 -2.18 -6.07
N HIS A 44 -5.74 -2.15 -7.40
CA HIS A 44 -4.99 -3.08 -8.24
C HIS A 44 -3.47 -2.91 -8.03
N GLY A 45 -2.97 -1.67 -7.98
CA GLY A 45 -1.56 -1.40 -7.69
C GLY A 45 -1.10 -1.91 -6.33
N VAL A 46 -1.91 -1.72 -5.28
CA VAL A 46 -1.62 -2.26 -3.94
C VAL A 46 -1.68 -3.79 -3.93
N ALA A 47 -2.64 -4.38 -4.65
CA ALA A 47 -2.78 -5.82 -4.74
C ALA A 47 -1.58 -6.48 -5.45
N GLU A 48 -1.08 -5.88 -6.52
CA GLU A 48 0.16 -6.32 -7.18
C GLU A 48 1.39 -6.19 -6.28
N LEU A 49 1.47 -5.13 -5.47
CA LEU A 49 2.53 -5.01 -4.47
C LEU A 49 2.43 -6.11 -3.41
N ALA A 50 1.23 -6.37 -2.87
CA ALA A 50 0.99 -7.44 -1.91
C ALA A 50 1.35 -8.82 -2.47
N LYS A 51 1.02 -9.09 -3.74
CA LYS A 51 1.39 -10.32 -4.45
C LYS A 51 2.91 -10.53 -4.46
N ARG A 52 3.68 -9.47 -4.76
CA ARG A 52 5.16 -9.51 -4.72
C ARG A 52 5.69 -9.76 -3.30
N CYS A 53 5.10 -9.13 -2.28
CA CYS A 53 5.47 -9.36 -0.88
C CYS A 53 5.21 -10.79 -0.41
N LEU A 54 4.16 -11.44 -0.93
CA LEU A 54 3.76 -12.81 -0.59
C LEU A 54 4.48 -13.89 -1.39
N ASN A 55 5.51 -13.54 -2.16
CA ASN A 55 6.24 -14.51 -2.96
C ASN A 55 6.87 -15.59 -2.05
N LEU A 56 6.78 -16.86 -2.46
CA LEU A 56 7.36 -17.99 -1.73
C LEU A 56 8.89 -17.89 -1.65
N LYS A 57 9.51 -17.37 -2.72
CA LYS A 57 10.93 -17.09 -2.82
C LYS A 57 11.26 -15.77 -2.14
N SER A 58 12.01 -15.81 -1.05
CA SER A 58 12.33 -14.62 -0.25
C SER A 58 13.17 -13.60 -1.02
N GLU A 59 14.05 -14.07 -1.90
CA GLU A 59 14.88 -13.26 -2.78
C GLU A 59 14.10 -12.50 -3.84
N GLN A 60 12.87 -12.91 -4.12
CA GLN A 60 11.96 -12.22 -5.04
C GLN A 60 11.04 -11.23 -4.32
N ARG A 61 11.06 -11.19 -2.98
CA ARG A 61 10.27 -10.23 -2.21
C ARG A 61 10.94 -8.86 -2.28
N PRO A 62 10.18 -7.78 -2.46
CA PRO A 62 10.72 -6.43 -2.37
C PRO A 62 11.22 -6.16 -0.94
N SER A 63 12.25 -5.33 -0.84
CA SER A 63 12.67 -4.74 0.44
C SER A 63 11.59 -3.81 0.98
N MET A 64 11.54 -3.62 2.30
CA MET A 64 10.59 -2.67 2.90
C MET A 64 10.77 -1.23 2.41
N LYS A 65 11.99 -0.86 1.98
CA LYS A 65 12.26 0.43 1.35
C LYS A 65 11.53 0.57 0.01
N GLU A 66 11.58 -0.47 -0.83
CA GLU A 66 10.86 -0.51 -2.11
C GLU A 66 9.35 -0.55 -1.90
N VAL A 67 8.88 -1.32 -0.90
CA VAL A 67 7.46 -1.35 -0.51
C VAL A 67 6.98 0.05 -0.10
N ALA A 68 7.73 0.75 0.75
CA ALA A 68 7.37 2.09 1.20
C ALA A 68 7.34 3.10 0.04
N ALA A 69 8.35 3.08 -0.83
CA ALA A 69 8.41 3.95 -2.00
C ALA A 69 7.24 3.70 -2.96
N GLU A 70 6.88 2.44 -3.19
CA GLU A 70 5.78 2.07 -4.06
C GLU A 70 4.42 2.48 -3.48
N LEU A 71 4.21 2.29 -2.18
CA LEU A 71 3.00 2.76 -1.49
C LEU A 71 2.87 4.29 -1.56
N GLU A 72 3.97 5.03 -1.41
CA GLU A 72 3.97 6.49 -1.58
C GLU A 72 3.62 6.92 -3.01
N ARG A 73 4.12 6.19 -4.02
CA ARG A 73 3.75 6.41 -5.43
C ARG A 73 2.26 6.15 -5.67
N LEU A 74 1.73 5.05 -5.13
CA LEU A 74 0.31 4.69 -5.25
C LEU A 74 -0.61 5.69 -4.55
N ARG A 75 -0.19 6.23 -3.40
CA ARG A 75 -0.85 7.36 -2.73
C ARG A 75 -0.76 8.64 -3.56
N GLY A 76 0.36 8.87 -4.24
CA GLY A 76 0.64 10.06 -5.05
C GLY A 76 -0.19 10.20 -6.32
N PHE A 77 -0.85 9.14 -6.81
CA PHE A 77 -1.77 9.22 -7.97
C PHE A 77 -2.91 10.23 -7.77
N GLU A 78 -3.30 10.53 -6.53
CA GLU A 78 -4.30 11.54 -6.23
C GLU A 78 -3.79 12.98 -6.42
N ARG A 79 -2.50 13.23 -6.17
CA ARG A 79 -1.91 14.58 -6.24
C ARG A 79 -1.69 15.05 -7.68
N HIS A 80 -1.30 14.17 -8.59
CA HIS A 80 -1.03 14.55 -9.99
C HIS A 80 -2.30 14.96 -10.75
N GLN A 81 -3.48 14.45 -10.39
CA GLN A 81 -4.73 14.81 -11.06
C GLN A 81 -5.35 16.11 -10.52
N LEU A 82 -5.01 16.53 -9.31
CA LEU A 82 -5.47 17.79 -8.74
C LEU A 82 -4.76 18.98 -9.41
N VAL A 83 -3.49 18.81 -9.79
CA VAL A 83 -2.70 19.80 -10.53
C VAL A 83 -3.21 20.02 -11.97
N GLN A 84 -3.79 19.01 -12.61
CA GLN A 84 -4.35 19.16 -13.97
C GLN A 84 -5.71 19.89 -14.00
N LYS A 85 -6.42 20.02 -12.87
CA LYS A 85 -7.69 20.78 -12.79
C LYS A 85 -7.51 22.24 -12.37
N SER A 86 -6.30 22.69 -12.08
CA SER A 86 -6.03 24.02 -11.53
C SER A 86 -5.22 24.94 -12.47
N SER A 87 -5.24 24.68 -13.78
CA SER A 87 -4.81 25.70 -14.73
C SER A 87 -5.90 26.77 -14.79
N GLU A 88 -5.54 28.02 -14.48
CA GLU A 88 -6.39 29.21 -14.28
C GLU A 88 -6.92 29.46 -12.86
N LYS A 89 -6.00 29.67 -11.89
CA LYS A 89 -5.79 30.99 -11.23
C LYS A 89 -4.68 30.91 -10.15
N ASN A 90 -3.53 31.46 -10.55
CA ASN A 90 -2.44 32.09 -9.81
C ASN A 90 -2.51 32.36 -8.28
N MET A 91 -1.35 32.08 -7.63
CA MET A 91 -0.58 32.92 -6.65
C MET A 91 -1.22 33.12 -5.25
N SER A 92 -0.55 33.05 -4.10
CA SER A 92 0.80 32.86 -3.54
C SER A 92 0.57 32.41 -2.06
N VAL A 93 1.52 31.91 -1.28
CA VAL A 93 2.46 32.68 -0.44
C VAL A 93 3.27 31.65 0.35
N ALA A 94 4.57 31.93 0.53
CA ALA A 94 5.48 31.16 1.36
C ALA A 94 5.18 31.34 2.86
N SER A 95 5.32 30.28 3.64
CA SER A 95 5.62 30.39 5.07
C SER A 95 6.72 29.41 5.42
N GLU A 96 7.87 29.97 5.76
CA GLU A 96 9.00 29.31 6.39
C GLU A 96 8.62 28.77 7.78
N GLY A 97 9.23 27.65 8.16
CA GLY A 97 9.73 27.32 9.51
C GLY A 97 8.72 27.10 10.64
N VAL A 98 8.74 25.91 11.24
CA VAL A 98 9.45 25.65 12.51
C VAL A 98 9.48 24.14 12.80
N ASP A 99 10.68 23.56 12.83
CA ASP A 99 10.92 22.24 13.42
C ASP A 99 10.89 22.38 14.95
N ALA A 100 10.00 21.63 15.61
CA ALA A 100 10.00 21.51 17.06
C ALA A 100 9.64 20.08 17.47
N TYR A 101 10.54 19.14 17.18
CA TYR A 101 10.62 17.87 17.90
C TYR A 101 11.85 17.91 18.79
N ASP A 102 11.70 18.58 19.94
CA ASP A 102 12.60 18.33 21.07
C ASP A 102 11.86 18.58 22.39
N SER A 103 11.16 17.53 22.84
CA SER A 103 10.94 17.28 24.26
C SER A 103 10.66 15.79 24.43
N PRO A 104 11.64 15.00 24.89
CA PRO A 104 11.40 13.64 25.34
C PRO A 104 10.36 13.64 26.47
N PRO A 105 9.43 12.68 26.51
CA PRO A 105 8.52 12.56 27.65
C PRO A 105 9.33 12.27 28.91
N ALA A 106 9.12 13.07 29.95
CA ALA A 106 9.64 12.76 31.28
C ALA A 106 9.07 11.42 31.72
N TYR A 107 9.93 10.43 31.92
CA TYR A 107 9.54 9.20 32.59
C TYR A 107 9.43 9.50 34.08
N ASP A 108 8.27 9.24 34.64
CA ASP A 108 8.01 9.40 36.06
C ASP A 108 8.34 8.08 36.76
N SER A 109 9.53 8.00 37.35
CA SER A 109 9.92 6.87 38.19
C SER A 109 9.36 7.07 39.60
N HIS A 110 8.09 6.72 39.80
CA HIS A 110 7.62 6.42 41.15
C HIS A 110 8.23 5.09 41.58
N GLY A 111 9.24 5.18 42.45
CA GLY A 111 9.80 4.03 43.15
C GLY A 111 8.87 3.64 44.29
N ASP A 112 8.32 2.42 44.23
CA ASP A 112 7.66 1.80 45.37
C ASP A 112 8.67 0.93 46.13
N SER A 113 8.69 1.13 47.45
CA SER A 113 9.39 0.30 48.45
C SER A 113 8.46 -0.75 49.03
#